data_AF-A0A936N0N7-F1
#
_entry.id   AF-A0A936N0N7-F1
#
_cell.length_a   1.000
_cell.length_b   1.000
_cell.length_c   1.000
_cell.angle_alpha   90.00
_cell.angle_beta   90.00
_cell.angle_gamma   90.00
#
_symmetry.space_group_name_H-M   'P 1'
#
loop_
_entity.id
_entity.type
_entity.pdbx_description
1 polymer ?
#
loop_
_entity_poly.entity_id
_entity_poly.type
_entity_poly.pdbx_seq_one_letter_code
_entity_poly.pdbx_strand_id
1 'polypeptide(L)'
;MAPKAIKPDIEGYAFHFYSNENNEPMHVHVRKGDGLVKYWLEPVMLADDNGRMKVQEVRRAEALVKANKARIIKAWNAHFKP
;
A
#
# COMPACT_ATOMS: atom_id res chain seq x y z
N MET A 1 8.97 10.48 8.25
CA MET A 1 7.74 9.71 8.54
C MET A 1 7.00 9.53 7.23
N ALA A 2 6.68 8.29 6.81
CA ALA A 2 6.07 8.04 5.51
C ALA A 2 4.64 8.61 5.46
N PRO A 3 4.26 9.38 4.42
CA PRO A 3 2.88 9.86 4.25
C PRO A 3 1.91 8.67 4.25
N LYS A 4 0.82 8.79 5.02
CA LYS A 4 -0.24 7.76 5.01
C LYS A 4 -1.06 7.90 3.73
N ALA A 5 -1.23 6.80 3.02
CA ALA A 5 -2.04 6.72 1.81
C ALA A 5 -3.55 6.76 2.11
N ILE A 6 -3.97 6.16 3.24
CA ILE A 6 -5.34 6.19 3.73
C ILE A 6 -5.33 6.43 5.24
N LYS A 7 -6.32 7.16 5.75
CA LYS A 7 -6.64 7.27 7.19
C LYS A 7 -8.15 7.07 7.41
N PRO A 8 -8.57 6.49 8.56
CA PRO A 8 -7.74 5.77 9.53
C PRO A 8 -7.22 4.43 8.96
N ASP A 9 -6.41 3.71 9.75
CA ASP A 9 -6.00 2.35 9.41
C ASP A 9 -7.23 1.43 9.38
N ILE A 10 -7.25 0.45 8.47
CA ILE A 10 -8.41 -0.42 8.26
C ILE A 10 -8.05 -1.80 8.80
N GLU A 11 -8.78 -2.31 9.79
CA GLU A 11 -8.55 -3.66 10.36
C GLU A 11 -7.09 -3.90 10.85
N GLY A 12 -6.41 -2.83 11.28
CA GLY A 12 -4.99 -2.88 11.68
C GLY A 12 -3.99 -2.87 10.52
N TYR A 13 -4.46 -2.71 9.27
CA TYR A 13 -3.63 -2.48 8.10
C TYR A 13 -3.41 -0.97 7.89
N ALA A 14 -2.15 -0.56 7.96
CA ALA A 14 -1.73 0.82 7.73
C ALA A 14 -1.16 0.97 6.31
N PHE A 15 -1.64 1.97 5.58
CA PHE A 15 -1.27 2.20 4.17
C PHE A 15 -0.37 3.42 4.05
N HIS A 16 0.77 3.28 3.37
CA HIS A 16 1.81 4.32 3.29
C HIS A 16 2.44 4.40 1.89
N PHE A 17 2.98 5.57 1.55
CA PHE A 17 3.88 5.75 0.41
C PHE A 17 5.30 6.04 0.89
N TYR A 18 6.32 5.45 0.26
CA TYR A 18 7.71 5.84 0.50
C TYR A 18 8.16 6.82 -0.58
N SER A 19 8.77 7.93 -0.17
CA SER A 19 9.00 9.08 -1.03
C SER A 19 10.30 9.04 -1.85
N ASN A 20 11.02 7.91 -1.88
CA ASN A 20 12.34 7.80 -2.52
C ASN A 20 12.38 6.84 -3.72
N GLU A 21 11.23 6.46 -4.26
CA GLU A 21 11.09 5.50 -5.37
C GLU A 21 10.70 6.22 -6.68
N ASN A 22 11.42 7.30 -7.03
CA ASN A 22 11.13 8.21 -8.17
C ASN A 22 11.07 7.54 -9.56
N ASN A 23 11.39 6.26 -9.68
CA ASN A 23 11.37 5.51 -10.94
C ASN A 23 10.44 4.29 -10.93
N GLU A 24 9.66 4.10 -9.87
CA GLU A 24 8.76 2.95 -9.78
C GLU A 24 7.32 3.31 -10.18
N PRO A 25 6.56 2.33 -10.73
CA PRO A 25 5.12 2.48 -10.93
C PRO A 25 4.37 2.81 -9.63
N MET A 26 3.13 3.31 -9.77
CA MET A 26 2.29 3.64 -8.61
C MET A 26 2.08 2.42 -7.71
N HIS A 27 2.42 2.56 -6.44
CA HIS A 27 2.35 1.46 -5.49
C HIS A 27 1.95 1.94 -4.10
N VAL A 28 1.67 0.99 -3.20
CA VAL A 28 1.36 1.25 -1.81
C VAL A 28 2.00 0.21 -0.92
N HIS A 29 2.54 0.66 0.20
CA HIS A 29 3.02 -0.21 1.26
C HIS A 29 1.92 -0.42 2.29
N VAL A 30 1.63 -1.69 2.61
CA VAL A 30 0.65 -2.09 3.62
C VAL A 30 1.39 -2.75 4.77
N ARG A 31 1.24 -2.19 5.97
CA ARG A 31 1.86 -2.69 7.20
C ARG A 31 0.80 -3.26 8.14
N LYS A 32 1.11 -4.37 8.81
CA LYS A 32 0.34 -4.93 9.92
C LYS A 32 1.29 -5.64 10.89
N GLY A 33 1.35 -5.15 12.13
CA GLY A 33 2.38 -5.58 13.09
C GLY A 33 3.80 -5.35 12.54
N ASP A 34 4.58 -6.44 12.48
CA ASP A 34 5.94 -6.46 11.90
C ASP A 34 5.96 -6.83 10.40
N GLY A 35 4.80 -7.17 9.84
CA GLY A 35 4.60 -7.47 8.43
C GLY A 35 4.54 -6.22 7.56
N LEU A 36 5.18 -6.28 6.39
CA LEU A 36 5.16 -5.23 5.38
C LEU A 36 5.09 -5.86 4.00
N VAL A 37 4.10 -5.43 3.21
CA VAL A 37 3.94 -5.84 1.82
C VAL A 37 3.79 -4.61 0.93
N LYS A 38 4.24 -4.73 -0.31
CA LYS A 38 4.13 -3.71 -1.36
C LYS A 38 3.21 -4.20 -2.45
N TYR A 39 2.28 -3.36 -2.89
CA TYR A 39 1.40 -3.64 -4.03
C TYR A 39 1.54 -2.58 -5.10
N TRP A 40 1.69 -3.00 -6.35
CA TRP A 40 1.41 -2.15 -7.51
C TRP A 40 -0.07 -1.77 -7.52
N LEU A 41 -0.43 -0.64 -8.12
CA LEU A 41 -1.83 -0.21 -8.25
C LEU A 41 -2.41 -0.46 -9.66
N GLU A 42 -1.55 -0.65 -10.66
CA GLU A 42 -1.92 -0.85 -12.07
C GLU A 42 -1.11 -1.98 -12.72
N PRO A 43 -1.66 -3.22 -12.74
CA PRO A 43 -2.81 -3.70 -11.96
C PRO A 43 -2.46 -3.91 -10.47
N VAL A 44 -3.48 -4.13 -9.62
CA VAL A 44 -3.22 -4.43 -8.20
C VAL A 44 -2.62 -5.81 -8.06
N MET A 45 -1.32 -5.86 -7.77
CA MET A 45 -0.54 -7.10 -7.66
C MET A 45 0.53 -6.95 -6.59
N LEU A 46 0.83 -8.06 -5.91
CA LEU A 46 1.90 -8.11 -4.93
C LEU A 46 3.24 -7.88 -5.64
N ALA A 47 3.97 -6.87 -5.18
CA ALA A 47 5.28 -6.49 -5.69
C ALA A 47 6.41 -7.03 -4.79
N ASP A 48 6.21 -6.97 -3.48
CA ASP A 48 7.17 -7.42 -2.49
C ASP A 48 6.47 -7.80 -1.17
N ASP A 49 7.07 -8.73 -0.43
CA ASP A 49 6.64 -9.18 0.89
C ASP A 49 7.87 -9.50 1.73
N ASN A 50 7.97 -8.89 2.91
CA ASN A 50 9.07 -9.16 3.84
C ASN A 50 8.98 -10.54 4.53
N GLY A 51 7.98 -11.35 4.19
CA GLY A 51 7.77 -12.71 4.67
C GLY A 51 7.21 -12.79 6.09
N ARG A 52 6.79 -11.67 6.68
CA ARG A 52 6.31 -11.61 8.07
C ARG A 52 4.79 -11.54 8.18
N MET A 53 4.07 -11.39 7.07
CA MET A 53 2.61 -11.54 7.03
C MET A 53 2.23 -13.00 6.73
N LYS A 54 1.18 -13.48 7.38
CA LYS A 54 0.58 -14.77 6.98
C LYS A 54 -0.07 -14.63 5.60
N VAL A 55 -0.13 -15.72 4.83
CA VAL A 55 -0.77 -15.74 3.49
C VAL A 55 -2.18 -15.14 3.49
N GLN A 56 -2.97 -15.41 4.54
CA GLN A 56 -4.32 -14.83 4.69
C GLN A 56 -4.29 -13.31 4.88
N GLU A 57 -3.27 -12.80 5.57
CA GLU A 57 -3.10 -11.36 5.82
C GLU A 57 -2.67 -10.64 4.55
N VAL A 58 -1.80 -11.24 3.74
CA VAL A 58 -1.43 -10.75 2.42
C VAL A 58 -2.66 -10.70 1.51
N ARG A 59 -3.46 -11.77 1.44
CA ARG A 59 -4.71 -11.78 0.65
C ARG A 59 -5.70 -10.71 1.13
N ARG A 60 -5.80 -10.50 2.44
CA ARG A 60 -6.67 -9.46 3.01
C ARG A 60 -6.16 -8.07 2.66
N ALA A 61 -4.85 -7.82 2.76
CA ALA A 61 -4.23 -6.57 2.34
C ALA A 61 -4.52 -6.26 0.87
N GLU A 62 -4.34 -7.24 -0.03
CA GLU A 62 -4.65 -7.08 -1.45
C GLU A 62 -6.12 -6.72 -1.69
N ALA A 63 -7.06 -7.39 -1.01
CA ALA A 63 -8.49 -7.10 -1.10
C ALA A 63 -8.80 -5.67 -0.64
N LEU A 64 -8.17 -5.21 0.45
CA LEU A 64 -8.33 -3.84 0.95
C LEU A 64 -7.73 -2.80 -0.01
N VAL A 65 -6.57 -3.09 -0.63
CA VAL A 65 -5.98 -2.24 -1.67
C VAL A 65 -6.90 -2.14 -2.87
N LYS A 66 -7.45 -3.26 -3.37
CA LYS A 66 -8.42 -3.25 -4.48
C LYS A 66 -9.66 -2.43 -4.15
N ALA A 67 -10.25 -2.66 -2.97
CA ALA A 67 -11.44 -1.94 -2.53
C ALA A 67 -11.22 -0.42 -2.38
N ASN A 68 -10.00 0.00 -2.04
CA ASN A 68 -9.66 1.41 -1.85
C ASN A 68 -8.80 2.01 -2.97
N LYS A 69 -8.61 1.30 -4.09
CA LYS A 69 -7.68 1.67 -5.17
C LYS A 69 -7.84 3.13 -5.60
N ALA A 70 -9.07 3.58 -5.85
CA ALA A 70 -9.34 4.95 -6.28
C ALA A 70 -8.88 6.01 -5.26
N ARG A 71 -9.07 5.75 -3.96
CA ARG A 71 -8.61 6.64 -2.88
C ARG A 71 -7.09 6.67 -2.80
N ILE A 72 -6.45 5.52 -2.94
CA ILE A 72 -4.98 5.38 -2.91
C ILE A 72 -4.38 6.12 -4.10
N ILE A 73 -4.90 5.92 -5.32
CA ILE A 73 -4.42 6.63 -6.53
C ILE A 73 -4.60 8.14 -6.40
N LYS A 74 -5.74 8.61 -5.85
CA LYS A 74 -5.96 10.03 -5.60
C LYS A 74 -4.91 10.60 -4.63
N ALA A 75 -4.64 9.89 -3.54
CA ALA A 75 -3.62 10.28 -2.56
C ALA A 75 -2.20 10.22 -3.15
N TRP A 76 -1.91 9.23 -4.00
CA TRP A 76 -0.64 9.12 -4.70
C TRP A 76 -0.41 10.31 -5.63
N ASN A 77 -1.39 10.63 -6.48
CA ASN A 77 -1.29 11.79 -7.38
C ASN A 77 -1.13 13.09 -6.60
N ALA A 78 -1.88 13.30 -5.51
CA ALA A 78 -1.74 14.50 -4.68
C ALA A 78 -0.38 14.62 -3.97
N HIS A 79 0.32 13.49 -3.74
CA HIS A 79 1.62 13.48 -3.06
C HIS A 79 2.81 13.56 -4.03
N PHE A 80 2.71 12.93 -5.20
CA PHE A 80 3.83 12.76 -6.15
C PHE A 80 3.67 13.52 -7.47
N LYS A 81 2.47 14.02 -7.80
CA LYS A 81 2.26 14.89 -8.96
C LYS A 81 1.92 16.30 -8.45
N PRO A 82 2.86 17.27 -8.53
CA PRO A 82 2.58 18.66 -8.23
C PRO A 82 1.60 19.29 -9.23
#